data_AF-A0A812SCF2-F1
#
_entry.id   AF-A0A812SCF2-F1
#
_cell.length_a   1.000
_cell.length_b   1.000
_cell.length_c   1.000
_cell.angle_alpha   90.00
_cell.angle_beta   90.00
_cell.angle_gamma   90.00
#
_symmetry.space_group_name_H-M   'P 1'
#
loop_
_entity.id
_entity.type
_entity.pdbx_description
1 polymer ?
#
loop_
_entity_poly.entity_id
_entity_poly.type
_entity_poly.pdbx_seq_one_letter_code
_entity_poly.pdbx_strand_id
1 'polypeptide(L)'
;MAADLETFLQEEVGANAAEEEEDEYADVDWCDPEELGEEAPDTPAVSSPAAPAAAATGASETPPRSTGEAKAKEPKQPKSSKDSEEAKRLRREAVLQHSVLSLCCVARLVWLNGMCNQELLQSSLLSLAPECFKGGVGGALQHLKTRLLAPADASTGKDAEVQPSLVRLLRASQGFSADLSAEEWVLLLVARCRAEGRPSRLALRCPLPPAKSCLGLLRKPEEEAGQLQLWAEIFDPKAQRWRGLVPQADRRAPGEALWVLAMGPLNDLWDVTRRYARWSVASQARGSLAKPWEEILRRFRSPENLKEFPGLQEANAFDEKRLGDLASKEPLPNSRVGFRHHRLYVLNSQLKQSQIVQNTSPVGLFQGKDPIWRREDVKELLTASKWRQQGRVIRTGERPTKVLRSNSLFSSQLFGLWQTEEHSESFE
;
A
#
# COMPACT_ATOMS: atom_id res chain seq x y z
N MET A 1 -30.92 10.92 45.24
CA MET A 1 -29.91 11.67 44.46
C MET A 1 -28.48 11.16 44.65
N ALA A 2 -28.07 10.60 45.80
CA ALA A 2 -26.71 10.06 45.96
C ALA A 2 -26.47 8.68 45.30
N ALA A 3 -27.50 7.81 45.23
CA ALA A 3 -27.37 6.47 44.66
C ALA A 3 -27.19 6.44 43.12
N ASP A 4 -27.61 7.50 42.42
CA ASP A 4 -27.55 7.58 40.96
C ASP A 4 -26.12 7.91 40.47
N LEU A 5 -25.40 8.74 41.23
CA LEU A 5 -24.03 9.14 40.90
C LEU A 5 -23.02 8.01 41.14
N GLU A 6 -23.23 7.22 42.20
CA GLU A 6 -22.38 6.09 42.54
C GLU A 6 -22.51 4.94 41.53
N THR A 7 -23.73 4.73 41.02
CA THR A 7 -24.01 3.75 39.96
C THR A 7 -23.42 4.22 38.62
N PHE A 8 -23.53 5.52 38.30
CA PHE A 8 -22.93 6.14 37.12
C PHE A 8 -21.38 6.07 37.13
N LEU A 9 -20.75 6.32 38.29
CA LEU A 9 -19.30 6.23 38.44
C LEU A 9 -18.80 4.77 38.43
N GLN A 10 -19.58 3.81 38.93
CA GLN A 10 -19.25 2.39 38.81
C GLN A 10 -19.41 1.87 37.37
N GLU A 11 -20.36 2.40 36.59
CA GLU A 11 -20.46 2.11 35.16
C GLU A 11 -19.30 2.72 34.36
N GLU A 12 -18.86 3.95 34.66
CA GLU A 12 -17.69 4.57 34.01
C GLU A 12 -16.36 3.89 34.38
N VAL A 13 -16.18 3.49 35.64
CA VAL A 13 -14.96 2.80 36.08
C VAL A 13 -14.96 1.34 35.61
N GLY A 14 -16.11 0.68 35.57
CA GLY A 14 -16.27 -0.67 34.99
C GLY A 14 -16.09 -0.72 33.47
N ALA A 15 -16.41 0.37 32.77
CA ALA A 15 -16.16 0.51 31.34
C ALA A 15 -14.69 0.81 31.01
N ASN A 16 -13.99 1.59 31.84
CA ASN A 16 -12.57 1.93 31.64
C ASN A 16 -11.59 0.86 32.14
N ALA A 17 -11.97 0.00 33.10
CA ALA A 17 -11.07 -1.00 33.68
C ALA A 17 -10.83 -2.25 32.79
N ALA A 18 -11.45 -2.32 31.61
CA ALA A 18 -11.24 -3.37 30.63
C ALA A 18 -10.96 -2.83 29.21
N GLU A 19 -10.46 -1.59 29.11
CA GLU A 19 -9.80 -1.17 27.87
C GLU A 19 -8.41 -1.81 27.83
N GLU A 20 -8.37 -3.09 27.46
CA GLU A 20 -7.18 -3.64 26.80
C GLU A 20 -6.85 -2.65 25.67
N GLU A 21 -5.71 -1.95 25.77
CA GLU A 21 -5.21 -1.03 24.75
C GLU A 21 -5.25 -1.79 23.41
N GLU A 22 -6.27 -1.53 22.60
CA GLU A 22 -6.59 -2.31 21.40
C GLU A 22 -5.36 -2.23 20.50
N ASP A 23 -4.65 -3.35 20.31
CA ASP A 23 -3.38 -3.37 19.58
C ASP A 23 -3.64 -2.75 18.19
N GLU A 24 -3.07 -1.56 17.96
CA GLU A 24 -3.32 -0.76 16.75
C GLU A 24 -3.01 -1.54 15.46
N TYR A 25 -2.18 -2.59 15.59
CA TYR A 25 -1.75 -3.47 14.52
C TYR A 25 -2.31 -4.90 14.65
N ALA A 26 -3.37 -5.10 15.43
CA ALA A 26 -4.06 -6.39 15.59
C ALA A 26 -4.69 -6.90 14.28
N ASP A 27 -4.95 -6.01 13.32
CA ASP A 27 -5.48 -6.37 12.01
C ASP A 27 -4.40 -6.97 11.08
N VAL A 28 -3.12 -6.82 11.44
CA VAL A 28 -1.99 -7.37 10.71
C VAL A 28 -1.77 -8.83 11.09
N ASP A 29 -1.79 -9.69 10.08
CA ASP A 29 -1.45 -11.11 10.19
C ASP A 29 0.08 -11.26 10.18
N TRP A 30 0.70 -10.96 11.32
CA TRP A 30 2.14 -11.10 11.54
C TRP A 30 2.56 -12.57 11.44
N CYS A 31 3.62 -12.90 10.70
CA CYS A 31 4.21 -14.24 10.81
C CYS A 31 4.63 -14.51 12.26
N ASP A 32 4.30 -15.70 12.79
CA ASP A 32 4.61 -16.08 14.18
C ASP A 32 6.15 -16.02 14.37
N PRO A 33 6.67 -15.36 15.42
CA PRO A 33 8.12 -15.28 15.67
C PRO A 33 8.82 -16.64 15.78
N GLU A 34 8.06 -17.68 16.16
CA GLU A 34 8.48 -19.07 16.31
C GLU A 34 8.62 -19.79 14.96
N GLU A 35 7.76 -19.52 13.97
CA GLU A 35 7.88 -20.08 12.61
C GLU A 35 9.09 -19.51 11.84
N LEU A 36 9.65 -18.40 12.32
CA LEU A 36 10.87 -17.78 11.81
C LEU A 36 12.14 -18.28 12.53
N GLY A 37 12.02 -19.25 13.44
CA GLY A 37 13.11 -19.82 14.24
C GLY A 37 13.46 -21.27 13.93
N GLU A 38 12.69 -21.97 13.09
CA GLU A 38 13.02 -23.33 12.66
C GLU A 38 13.93 -23.29 11.42
N GLU A 39 15.23 -23.36 11.64
CA GLU A 39 16.17 -23.79 10.59
C GLU A 39 15.82 -25.21 10.15
N ALA A 40 15.51 -25.40 8.87
CA ALA A 40 15.44 -26.73 8.28
C ALA A 40 16.87 -27.29 8.14
N PRO A 41 17.12 -28.56 8.51
CA PRO A 41 18.44 -29.16 8.36
C PRO A 41 18.77 -29.39 6.88
N ASP A 42 20.02 -29.13 6.54
CA ASP A 42 20.67 -29.43 5.26
C ASP A 42 20.20 -30.75 4.64
N THR A 43 19.84 -30.73 3.35
CA THR A 43 20.05 -31.89 2.47
C THR A 43 20.29 -31.46 1.01
N PRO A 44 21.01 -32.28 0.23
CA PRO A 44 22.02 -31.81 -0.71
C PRO A 44 21.51 -31.61 -2.15
N ALA A 45 22.36 -30.96 -2.94
CA ALA A 45 22.24 -30.71 -4.36
C ALA A 45 21.72 -31.91 -5.17
N VAL A 46 20.73 -31.67 -6.03
CA VAL A 46 20.45 -32.54 -7.17
C VAL A 46 20.22 -31.70 -8.43
N SER A 47 20.97 -32.13 -9.44
CA SER A 47 21.10 -31.71 -10.83
C SER A 47 19.80 -31.51 -11.62
N SER A 48 19.89 -30.59 -12.58
CA SER A 48 19.01 -30.42 -13.76
C SER A 48 18.61 -31.73 -14.44
N PRO A 49 17.47 -31.74 -15.16
CA PRO A 49 17.50 -32.34 -16.49
C PRO A 49 16.74 -31.56 -17.58
N ALA A 50 17.20 -31.83 -18.80
CA ALA A 50 16.77 -31.29 -20.08
C ALA A 50 15.46 -31.92 -20.63
N ALA A 51 15.02 -31.32 -21.73
CA ALA A 51 13.82 -31.54 -22.57
C ALA A 51 13.66 -32.97 -23.19
N PRO A 52 12.53 -33.28 -23.88
CA PRO A 52 11.80 -34.55 -23.77
C PRO A 52 11.89 -35.50 -24.99
N ALA A 53 11.43 -36.76 -24.84
CA ALA A 53 10.97 -37.62 -25.95
C ALA A 53 10.00 -38.76 -25.53
N ALA A 54 8.86 -38.78 -26.24
CA ALA A 54 7.99 -39.87 -26.72
C ALA A 54 7.80 -41.23 -25.98
N ALA A 55 6.51 -41.51 -25.72
CA ALA A 55 5.70 -42.71 -26.02
C ALA A 55 6.10 -44.12 -25.54
N ALA A 56 5.22 -44.75 -24.73
CA ALA A 56 4.54 -46.01 -25.07
C ALA A 56 3.47 -46.41 -24.03
N THR A 57 2.47 -47.12 -24.55
CA THR A 57 1.22 -47.66 -23.98
C THR A 57 1.36 -48.72 -22.88
N GLY A 58 0.33 -48.84 -22.04
CA GLY A 58 0.07 -50.06 -21.26
C GLY A 58 -1.00 -49.88 -20.16
N ALA A 59 -2.19 -50.43 -20.38
CA ALA A 59 -3.32 -50.39 -19.46
C ALA A 59 -3.25 -51.48 -18.38
N SER A 60 -3.73 -51.19 -17.16
CA SER A 60 -4.42 -52.17 -16.29
C SER A 60 -5.15 -51.43 -15.16
N GLU A 61 -6.45 -51.70 -15.05
CA GLU A 61 -7.35 -51.24 -14.00
C GLU A 61 -7.20 -52.08 -12.71
N THR A 62 -7.37 -51.45 -11.54
CA THR A 62 -8.05 -51.99 -10.32
C THR A 62 -8.14 -50.90 -9.22
N PRO A 63 -9.13 -50.96 -8.30
CA PRO A 63 -9.80 -49.79 -7.72
C PRO A 63 -9.17 -49.26 -6.42
N PRO A 64 -9.46 -48.00 -5.99
CA PRO A 64 -8.94 -47.48 -4.73
C PRO A 64 -9.82 -47.95 -3.55
N ARG A 65 -9.16 -48.60 -2.59
CA ARG A 65 -9.72 -48.90 -1.26
C ARG A 65 -9.47 -47.69 -0.35
N SER A 66 -10.55 -47.15 0.20
CA SER A 66 -10.58 -46.09 1.20
C SER A 66 -10.07 -46.56 2.56
N THR A 67 -9.11 -45.83 3.13
CA THR A 67 -8.88 -45.60 4.58
C THR A 67 -8.00 -44.34 4.65
N GLY A 68 -8.51 -43.20 5.13
CA GLY A 68 -8.25 -42.70 6.50
C GLY A 68 -6.75 -42.38 6.67
N GLU A 69 -6.30 -41.12 6.75
CA GLU A 69 -6.40 -40.32 7.97
C GLU A 69 -6.36 -38.81 7.67
N ALA A 70 -7.35 -38.08 8.17
CA ALA A 70 -7.31 -36.63 8.27
C ALA A 70 -6.42 -36.26 9.48
N LYS A 71 -5.30 -35.58 9.23
CA LYS A 71 -4.46 -34.99 10.29
C LYS A 71 -5.26 -33.89 10.97
N ALA A 72 -5.85 -34.21 12.14
CA ALA A 72 -6.46 -33.23 13.02
C ALA A 72 -5.40 -32.24 13.48
N LYS A 73 -5.62 -30.94 13.26
CA LYS A 73 -4.81 -29.87 13.85
C LYS A 73 -5.07 -29.88 15.35
N GLU A 74 -4.06 -30.21 16.15
CA GLU A 74 -4.12 -30.08 17.60
C GLU A 74 -4.41 -28.62 18.00
N PRO A 75 -5.20 -28.40 19.08
CA PRO A 75 -5.49 -27.07 19.57
C PRO A 75 -4.23 -26.44 20.20
N LYS A 76 -3.76 -25.31 19.65
CA LYS A 76 -2.67 -24.49 20.22
C LYS A 76 -3.03 -24.15 21.68
N GLN A 77 -2.13 -24.46 22.62
CA GLN A 77 -2.28 -24.07 24.03
C GLN A 77 -2.30 -22.54 24.19
N PRO A 78 -2.99 -21.99 25.20
CA PRO A 78 -3.04 -20.55 25.43
C PRO A 78 -1.64 -20.01 25.76
N LYS A 79 -1.12 -19.11 24.91
CA LYS A 79 0.17 -18.41 25.10
C LYS A 79 0.14 -17.63 26.43
N SER A 80 1.26 -17.61 27.17
CA SER A 80 1.34 -16.89 28.45
C SER A 80 1.20 -15.37 28.23
N SER A 81 0.67 -14.65 29.23
CA SER A 81 0.45 -13.19 29.11
C SER A 81 1.72 -12.40 28.84
N LYS A 82 2.88 -12.88 29.30
CA LYS A 82 4.20 -12.26 29.03
C LYS A 82 4.66 -12.45 27.58
N ASP A 83 4.43 -13.63 27.01
CA ASP A 83 4.79 -13.91 25.61
C ASP A 83 3.95 -13.05 24.65
N SER A 84 2.72 -12.72 25.04
CA SER A 84 1.85 -11.77 24.32
C SER A 84 2.39 -10.34 24.36
N GLU A 85 2.85 -9.85 25.52
CA GLU A 85 3.37 -8.48 25.65
C GLU A 85 4.73 -8.29 24.95
N GLU A 86 5.62 -9.28 25.01
CA GLU A 86 6.88 -9.23 24.27
C GLU A 86 6.66 -9.25 22.75
N ALA A 87 5.71 -10.06 22.26
CA ALA A 87 5.33 -10.05 20.85
C ALA A 87 4.77 -8.69 20.41
N LYS A 88 3.93 -8.04 21.23
CA LYS A 88 3.43 -6.68 20.97
C LYS A 88 4.58 -5.66 20.92
N ARG A 89 5.54 -5.75 21.84
CA ARG A 89 6.74 -4.88 21.86
C ARG A 89 7.54 -4.99 20.56
N LEU A 90 7.86 -6.23 20.13
CA LEU A 90 8.61 -6.48 18.90
C LEU A 90 7.86 -5.96 17.66
N ARG A 91 6.53 -6.12 17.60
CA ARG A 91 5.72 -5.55 16.51
C ARG A 91 5.84 -4.04 16.46
N ARG A 92 5.70 -3.35 17.59
CA ARG A 92 5.84 -1.88 17.66
C ARG A 92 7.24 -1.44 17.18
N GLU A 93 8.29 -2.15 17.59
CA GLU A 93 9.66 -1.87 17.16
C GLU A 93 9.87 -2.08 15.65
N ALA A 94 9.33 -3.15 15.08
CA ALA A 94 9.38 -3.41 13.64
C ALA A 94 8.65 -2.32 12.83
N VAL A 95 7.49 -1.86 13.31
CA VAL A 95 6.75 -0.74 12.68
C VAL A 95 7.57 0.55 12.75
N LEU A 96 8.26 0.81 13.86
CA LEU A 96 9.14 1.97 13.99
C LEU A 96 10.28 1.91 12.97
N GLN A 97 10.95 0.76 12.83
CA GLN A 97 12.00 0.59 11.81
C GLN A 97 11.46 0.79 10.39
N HIS A 98 10.30 0.20 10.06
CA HIS A 98 9.63 0.42 8.78
C HIS A 98 9.34 1.91 8.54
N SER A 99 8.90 2.64 9.57
CA SER A 99 8.61 4.07 9.50
C SER A 99 9.88 4.91 9.28
N VAL A 100 10.98 4.57 9.95
CA VAL A 100 12.30 5.20 9.74
C VAL A 100 12.76 4.99 8.30
N LEU A 101 12.68 3.76 7.77
CA LEU A 101 13.05 3.46 6.38
C LEU A 101 12.16 4.20 5.38
N SER A 102 10.86 4.36 5.68
CA SER A 102 9.94 5.17 4.88
C SER A 102 10.39 6.63 4.83
N LEU A 103 10.79 7.22 5.96
CA LEU A 103 11.33 8.57 6.03
C LEU A 103 12.67 8.69 5.29
N CYS A 104 13.54 7.69 5.35
CA CYS A 104 14.79 7.65 4.59
C CYS A 104 14.53 7.65 3.07
N CYS A 105 13.53 6.89 2.60
CA CYS A 105 13.12 6.90 1.20
C CYS A 105 12.62 8.28 0.77
N VAL A 106 11.80 8.93 1.61
CA VAL A 106 11.30 10.29 1.35
C VAL A 106 12.44 11.30 1.36
N ALA A 107 13.38 11.22 2.31
CA ALA A 107 14.53 12.10 2.37
C ALA A 107 15.43 11.96 1.13
N ARG A 108 15.68 10.73 0.67
CA ARG A 108 16.37 10.48 -0.61
C ARG A 108 15.61 11.12 -1.77
N LEU A 109 14.29 10.96 -1.81
CA LEU A 109 13.47 11.54 -2.87
C LEU A 109 13.50 13.06 -2.86
N VAL A 110 13.40 13.72 -1.70
CA VAL A 110 13.54 15.17 -1.53
C VAL A 110 14.91 15.64 -2.04
N TRP A 111 15.99 14.98 -1.65
CA TRP A 111 17.34 15.34 -2.06
C TRP A 111 17.54 15.22 -3.58
N LEU A 112 17.12 14.11 -4.18
CA LEU A 112 17.17 13.90 -5.62
C LEU A 112 16.28 14.91 -6.37
N ASN A 113 15.08 15.17 -5.85
CA ASN A 113 14.14 16.13 -6.43
C ASN A 113 14.69 17.56 -6.40
N GLY A 114 15.40 17.90 -5.33
CA GLY A 114 16.10 19.18 -5.17
C GLY A 114 17.15 19.41 -6.25
N MET A 115 17.88 18.37 -6.68
CA MET A 115 18.82 18.46 -7.81
C MET A 115 18.09 18.73 -9.14
N CYS A 116 16.99 18.04 -9.39
CA CYS A 116 16.16 18.26 -10.58
C CYS A 116 15.55 19.67 -10.64
N ASN A 117 15.38 20.32 -9.49
CA ASN A 117 14.81 21.65 -9.35
C ASN A 117 15.85 22.79 -9.40
N GLN A 118 17.15 22.48 -9.51
CA GLN A 118 18.18 23.51 -9.61
C GLN A 118 18.06 24.31 -10.91
N GLU A 119 17.88 25.62 -10.79
CA GLU A 119 17.74 26.54 -11.93
C GLU A 119 18.96 26.51 -12.85
N LEU A 120 20.16 26.40 -12.29
CA LEU A 120 21.39 26.30 -13.07
C LEU A 120 21.42 25.04 -13.94
N LEU A 121 20.95 23.91 -13.42
CA LEU A 121 20.88 22.66 -14.18
C LEU A 121 19.81 22.77 -15.28
N GLN A 122 18.63 23.28 -14.95
CA GLN A 122 17.54 23.44 -15.90
C GLN A 122 17.89 24.41 -17.04
N SER A 123 18.48 25.56 -16.73
CA SER A 123 18.94 26.53 -17.72
C SER A 123 20.08 25.98 -18.59
N SER A 124 21.04 25.25 -17.99
CA SER A 124 22.10 24.57 -18.74
C SER A 124 21.52 23.53 -19.70
N LEU A 125 20.52 22.76 -19.26
CA LEU A 125 19.84 21.79 -20.11
C LEU A 125 19.05 22.44 -21.24
N LEU A 126 18.56 23.68 -21.10
CA LEU A 126 17.91 24.42 -22.19
C LEU A 126 18.93 24.95 -23.22
N SER A 127 20.06 25.49 -22.74
CA SER A 127 21.04 26.21 -23.56
C SER A 127 22.14 25.34 -24.15
N LEU A 128 22.57 24.31 -23.41
CA LEU A 128 23.74 23.47 -23.70
C LEU A 128 23.36 22.00 -23.90
N ALA A 129 22.07 21.72 -24.13
CA ALA A 129 21.53 20.38 -24.31
C ALA A 129 22.48 19.46 -25.11
N PRO A 130 22.96 18.35 -24.52
CA PRO A 130 23.67 17.32 -25.26
C PRO A 130 22.87 16.88 -26.49
N GLU A 131 23.52 16.31 -27.51
CA GLU A 131 22.87 15.86 -28.74
C GLU A 131 21.60 15.02 -28.49
N CYS A 132 21.63 14.16 -27.46
CA CYS A 132 20.48 13.32 -27.09
C CYS A 132 19.26 14.10 -26.58
N PHE A 133 19.41 15.37 -26.20
CA PHE A 133 18.35 16.28 -25.76
C PHE A 133 17.93 17.29 -26.83
N LYS A 134 18.58 17.33 -28.00
CA LYS A 134 18.23 18.29 -29.08
C LYS A 134 16.83 18.11 -29.64
N GLY A 135 16.24 16.92 -29.55
CA GLY A 135 14.84 16.66 -29.86
C GLY A 135 13.85 17.06 -28.74
N GLY A 136 14.29 17.87 -27.77
CA GLY A 136 13.57 18.16 -26.54
C GLY A 136 13.28 16.90 -25.72
N VAL A 137 12.20 16.90 -24.95
CA VAL A 137 11.75 15.71 -24.20
C VAL A 137 11.54 14.49 -25.10
N GLY A 138 11.11 14.68 -26.37
CA GLY A 138 10.93 13.58 -27.31
C GLY A 138 12.23 12.84 -27.64
N GLY A 139 13.30 13.59 -27.94
CA GLY A 139 14.64 13.02 -28.19
C GLY A 139 15.24 12.38 -26.93
N ALA A 140 15.10 13.06 -25.78
CA ALA A 140 15.56 12.55 -24.49
C ALA A 140 14.92 11.20 -24.13
N LEU A 141 13.60 11.11 -24.34
CA LEU A 141 12.84 9.88 -24.16
C LEU A 141 13.31 8.74 -25.07
N GLN A 142 13.66 9.03 -26.32
CA GLN A 142 14.19 8.02 -27.23
C GLN A 142 15.54 7.51 -26.74
N HIS A 143 16.45 8.41 -26.37
CA HIS A 143 17.76 8.03 -25.85
C HIS A 143 17.66 7.21 -24.54
N LEU A 144 16.82 7.67 -23.60
CA LEU A 144 16.58 6.98 -22.34
C LEU A 144 15.94 5.60 -22.57
N LYS A 145 15.03 5.45 -23.54
CA LYS A 145 14.51 4.13 -23.92
C LYS A 145 15.60 3.21 -24.46
N THR A 146 16.50 3.72 -25.30
CA THR A 146 17.60 2.93 -25.86
C THR A 146 18.59 2.49 -24.78
N ARG A 147 18.84 3.32 -23.76
CA ARG A 147 19.81 3.04 -22.68
C ARG A 147 19.21 2.24 -21.52
N LEU A 148 18.05 2.62 -20.99
CA LEU A 148 17.40 1.97 -19.84
C LEU A 148 16.61 0.70 -20.18
N LEU A 149 16.17 0.55 -21.45
CA LEU A 149 15.39 -0.61 -21.89
C LEU A 149 16.21 -1.57 -22.75
N ALA A 150 17.53 -1.35 -22.89
CA ALA A 150 18.42 -2.36 -23.45
C ALA A 150 18.45 -3.59 -22.52
N PRO A 151 18.46 -4.81 -23.07
CA PRO A 151 18.64 -6.03 -22.27
C PRO A 151 19.91 -5.92 -21.41
N ALA A 152 19.87 -6.43 -20.19
CA ALA A 152 20.91 -6.32 -19.16
C ALA A 152 22.26 -7.01 -19.49
N ASP A 153 22.54 -7.26 -20.77
CA ASP A 153 23.72 -7.97 -21.26
C ASP A 153 24.83 -7.04 -21.76
N ALA A 154 24.68 -5.71 -21.60
CA ALA A 154 25.70 -4.75 -21.97
C ALA A 154 25.95 -3.76 -20.82
N SER A 155 27.17 -3.85 -20.27
CA SER A 155 27.80 -3.00 -19.25
C SER A 155 27.39 -3.19 -17.78
N THR A 156 28.33 -3.83 -17.07
CA THR A 156 28.95 -3.41 -15.80
C THR A 156 28.32 -3.82 -14.47
N GLY A 157 28.69 -5.04 -14.04
CA GLY A 157 28.93 -5.38 -12.63
C GLY A 157 30.10 -4.60 -11.99
N LYS A 158 30.15 -3.29 -12.21
CA LYS A 158 31.08 -2.31 -11.62
C LYS A 158 30.40 -0.97 -11.26
N ASP A 159 29.07 -0.92 -11.21
CA ASP A 159 28.32 0.24 -10.69
C ASP A 159 28.30 0.25 -9.15
N ALA A 160 29.47 0.00 -8.53
CA ALA A 160 29.65 0.24 -7.11
C ALA A 160 29.65 1.76 -6.87
N GLU A 161 28.63 2.23 -6.17
CA GLU A 161 28.66 3.36 -5.21
C GLU A 161 28.81 4.82 -5.69
N VAL A 162 28.81 5.15 -6.97
CA VAL A 162 28.84 6.58 -7.35
C VAL A 162 27.44 7.20 -7.22
N GLN A 163 27.18 7.83 -6.07
CA GLN A 163 25.95 8.59 -5.83
C GLN A 163 25.84 9.77 -6.82
N PRO A 164 24.62 10.07 -7.32
CA PRO A 164 24.41 11.23 -8.19
C PRO A 164 24.79 12.53 -7.47
N SER A 165 25.30 13.52 -8.20
CA SER A 165 25.55 14.85 -7.62
C SER A 165 25.29 15.94 -8.64
N LEU A 166 24.92 17.13 -8.15
CA LEU A 166 24.64 18.27 -9.02
C LEU A 166 25.82 18.60 -9.94
N VAL A 167 27.06 18.48 -9.44
CA VAL A 167 28.28 18.72 -10.23
C VAL A 167 28.39 17.72 -11.38
N ARG A 168 28.09 16.43 -11.15
CA ARG A 168 28.09 15.40 -12.19
C ARG A 168 27.01 15.67 -13.24
N LEU A 169 25.80 16.02 -12.80
CA LEU A 169 24.68 16.38 -13.69
C LEU A 169 25.00 17.61 -14.55
N LEU A 170 25.59 18.66 -13.96
CA LEU A 170 25.99 19.88 -14.67
C LEU A 170 27.10 19.59 -15.69
N ARG A 171 28.13 18.83 -15.33
CA ARG A 171 29.19 18.43 -16.28
C ARG A 171 28.62 17.63 -17.44
N ALA A 172 27.73 16.68 -17.16
CA ALA A 172 27.07 15.90 -18.20
C ALA A 172 26.23 16.77 -19.16
N SER A 173 25.64 17.87 -18.65
CA SER A 173 24.91 18.84 -19.48
C SER A 173 25.80 19.69 -20.39
N GLN A 174 27.10 19.81 -20.12
CA GLN A 174 28.02 20.70 -20.86
C GLN A 174 28.81 19.99 -21.97
N GLY A 175 28.68 18.68 -22.11
CA GLY A 175 29.39 17.90 -23.11
C GLY A 175 30.16 16.74 -22.50
N PHE A 176 29.51 15.57 -22.53
CA PHE A 176 30.09 14.24 -22.31
C PHE A 176 30.45 13.86 -20.86
N SER A 177 29.64 12.97 -20.28
CA SER A 177 30.14 11.84 -19.49
C SER A 177 29.56 10.58 -20.13
N ALA A 178 30.43 9.67 -20.60
CA ALA A 178 30.00 8.40 -21.20
C ALA A 178 29.36 7.44 -20.17
N ASP A 179 29.59 7.72 -18.87
CA ASP A 179 29.32 6.84 -17.74
C ASP A 179 28.29 7.45 -16.78
N LEU A 180 27.16 7.93 -17.33
CA LEU A 180 26.01 8.31 -16.53
C LEU A 180 25.25 7.06 -16.07
N SER A 181 24.97 6.98 -14.77
CA SER A 181 24.13 5.91 -14.23
C SER A 181 22.68 6.03 -14.70
N ALA A 182 21.92 4.95 -14.57
CA ALA A 182 20.48 4.95 -14.84
C ALA A 182 19.73 6.02 -14.03
N GLU A 183 20.09 6.19 -12.76
CA GLU A 183 19.51 7.23 -11.90
C GLU A 183 19.83 8.63 -12.43
N GLU A 184 21.09 8.91 -12.80
CA GLU A 184 21.48 10.23 -13.31
C GLU A 184 20.74 10.60 -14.61
N TRP A 185 20.53 9.63 -15.50
CA TRP A 185 19.71 9.83 -16.69
C TRP A 185 18.26 10.19 -16.37
N VAL A 186 17.67 9.52 -15.38
CA VAL A 186 16.32 9.84 -14.89
C VAL A 186 16.28 11.26 -14.34
N LEU A 187 17.26 11.67 -13.53
CA LEU A 187 17.34 13.02 -12.97
C LEU A 187 17.46 14.10 -14.06
N LEU A 188 18.34 13.91 -15.04
CA LEU A 188 18.48 14.84 -16.17
C LEU A 188 17.21 14.96 -17.00
N LEU A 189 16.51 13.85 -17.24
CA LEU A 189 15.24 13.86 -17.96
C LEU A 189 14.17 14.65 -17.20
N VAL A 190 14.02 14.41 -15.89
CA VAL A 190 13.06 15.15 -15.05
C VAL A 190 13.41 16.64 -15.03
N ALA A 191 14.68 16.99 -14.83
CA ALA A 191 15.14 18.38 -14.86
C ALA A 191 14.82 19.06 -16.21
N ARG A 192 15.08 18.38 -17.33
CA ARG A 192 14.76 18.88 -18.68
C ARG A 192 13.25 19.08 -18.87
N CYS A 193 12.41 18.15 -18.40
CA CYS A 193 10.96 18.30 -18.47
C CYS A 193 10.48 19.54 -17.71
N ARG A 194 11.02 19.77 -16.51
CA ARG A 194 10.70 20.93 -15.68
C ARG A 194 11.13 22.23 -16.33
N ALA A 195 12.33 22.25 -16.93
CA ALA A 195 12.83 23.40 -17.68
C ALA A 195 11.94 23.78 -18.88
N GLU A 196 11.27 22.81 -19.49
CA GLU A 196 10.27 23.02 -20.55
C GLU A 196 8.85 23.34 -20.03
N GLY A 197 8.66 23.48 -18.71
CA GLY A 197 7.35 23.71 -18.10
C GLY A 197 6.41 22.51 -18.18
N ARG A 198 6.94 21.29 -18.33
CA ARG A 198 6.14 20.05 -18.40
C ARG A 198 6.05 19.40 -17.02
N PRO A 199 4.84 19.03 -16.54
CA PRO A 199 4.70 18.30 -15.29
C PRO A 199 5.45 16.97 -15.35
N SER A 200 6.42 16.81 -14.46
CA SER A 200 7.24 15.61 -14.34
C SER A 200 7.55 15.30 -12.88
N ARG A 201 7.41 14.03 -12.51
CA ARG A 201 7.69 13.53 -11.17
C ARG A 201 8.88 12.59 -11.17
N LEU A 202 9.62 12.61 -10.08
CA LEU A 202 10.57 11.58 -9.75
C LEU A 202 9.84 10.50 -8.94
N ALA A 203 9.80 9.28 -9.45
CA ALA A 203 9.13 8.17 -8.80
C ALA A 203 10.14 7.17 -8.22
N LEU A 204 9.86 6.69 -7.02
CA LEU A 204 10.71 5.80 -6.24
C LEU A 204 9.89 4.64 -5.71
N ARG A 205 10.33 3.41 -6.01
CA ARG A 205 9.89 2.21 -5.30
C ARG A 205 10.68 2.14 -3.99
N CYS A 206 9.97 2.27 -2.89
CA CYS A 206 10.53 2.05 -1.56
C CYS A 206 10.59 0.54 -1.30
N PRO A 207 11.77 -0.03 -1.04
CA PRO A 207 11.94 -1.45 -0.81
C PRO A 207 11.54 -1.83 0.63
N LEU A 208 10.30 -1.53 0.99
CA LEU A 208 9.76 -1.80 2.31
C LEU A 208 8.98 -3.12 2.29
N PRO A 209 9.14 -3.98 3.30
CA PRO A 209 8.44 -5.25 3.35
C PRO A 209 6.93 -5.07 3.52
N PRO A 210 6.11 -6.08 3.15
CA PRO A 210 4.71 -6.15 3.58
C PRO A 210 4.60 -6.31 5.09
N ALA A 211 3.42 -6.04 5.64
CA ALA A 211 3.15 -6.14 7.07
C ALA A 211 3.44 -7.53 7.65
N LYS A 212 3.24 -8.59 6.86
CA LYS A 212 3.51 -9.98 7.26
C LYS A 212 4.98 -10.27 7.56
N SER A 213 5.90 -9.68 6.79
CA SER A 213 7.35 -9.89 6.95
C SER A 213 8.05 -8.71 7.64
N CYS A 214 7.30 -7.70 8.08
CA CYS A 214 7.85 -6.50 8.71
C CYS A 214 8.66 -6.81 9.99
N LEU A 215 8.34 -7.89 10.73
CA LEU A 215 9.16 -8.36 11.86
C LEU A 215 10.58 -8.78 11.44
N GLY A 216 10.78 -9.20 10.19
CA GLY A 216 12.08 -9.57 9.65
C GLY A 216 13.10 -8.41 9.65
N LEU A 217 12.63 -7.17 9.62
CA LEU A 217 13.49 -5.97 9.69
C LEU A 217 14.36 -5.94 10.96
N LEU A 218 13.86 -6.47 12.08
CA LEU A 218 14.59 -6.49 13.35
C LEU A 218 15.79 -7.45 13.32
N ARG A 219 15.76 -8.46 12.44
CA ARG A 219 16.80 -9.51 12.38
C ARG A 219 17.72 -9.31 11.19
N LYS A 220 17.14 -9.14 10.00
CA LYS A 220 17.85 -9.15 8.71
C LYS A 220 17.32 -8.05 7.80
N PRO A 221 17.57 -6.77 8.13
CA PRO A 221 17.03 -5.65 7.37
C PRO A 221 17.49 -5.65 5.91
N GLU A 222 18.70 -6.13 5.61
CA GLU A 222 19.24 -6.18 4.24
C GLU A 222 18.60 -7.27 3.35
N GLU A 223 18.12 -8.37 3.95
CA GLU A 223 17.41 -9.42 3.21
C GLU A 223 15.95 -9.03 2.94
N GLU A 224 15.32 -8.31 3.87
CA GLU A 224 13.93 -7.85 3.76
C GLU A 224 13.79 -6.57 2.93
N ALA A 225 14.78 -5.66 3.00
CA ALA A 225 14.81 -4.44 2.22
C ALA A 225 15.50 -4.71 0.87
N GLY A 226 14.71 -4.84 -0.19
CA GLY A 226 15.22 -4.92 -1.56
C GLY A 226 15.94 -3.63 -2.04
N GLN A 227 16.21 -3.55 -3.34
CA GLN A 227 16.89 -2.39 -3.91
C GLN A 227 15.93 -1.23 -4.21
N LEU A 228 16.39 0.00 -3.96
CA LEU A 228 15.70 1.22 -4.41
C LEU A 228 15.67 1.27 -5.94
N GLN A 229 14.49 1.54 -6.51
CA GLN A 229 14.34 1.72 -7.96
C GLN A 229 13.75 3.10 -8.24
N LEU A 230 14.42 3.85 -9.12
CA LEU A 230 14.09 5.23 -9.46
C LEU A 230 13.70 5.35 -10.94
N TRP A 231 12.64 6.09 -11.25
CA TRP A 231 12.25 6.39 -12.63
C TRP A 231 11.54 7.74 -12.75
N ALA A 232 11.32 8.18 -13.98
CA ALA A 232 10.57 9.40 -14.27
C ALA A 232 9.11 9.09 -14.62
N GLU A 233 8.17 9.86 -14.07
CA GLU A 233 6.82 9.99 -14.61
C GLU A 233 6.69 11.34 -15.32
N ILE A 234 6.25 11.33 -16.59
CA ILE A 234 6.01 12.55 -17.36
C ILE A 234 4.53 12.61 -17.72
N PHE A 235 3.90 13.77 -17.50
CA PHE A 235 2.51 13.96 -17.86
C PHE A 235 2.35 14.11 -19.38
N ASP A 236 1.46 13.29 -19.95
CA ASP A 236 1.03 13.40 -21.34
C ASP A 236 -0.33 14.13 -21.38
N PRO A 237 -0.38 15.41 -21.78
CA PRO A 237 -1.61 16.19 -21.80
C PRO A 237 -2.60 15.69 -22.86
N LYS A 238 -2.13 15.08 -23.96
CA LYS A 238 -3.02 14.54 -25.00
C LYS A 238 -3.74 13.29 -24.51
N ALA A 239 -3.03 12.43 -23.78
CA ALA A 239 -3.60 11.21 -23.20
C ALA A 239 -4.16 11.39 -21.78
N GLN A 240 -4.08 12.60 -21.22
CA GLN A 240 -4.48 12.96 -19.86
C GLN A 240 -3.99 11.94 -18.82
N ARG A 241 -2.70 11.60 -18.88
CA ARG A 241 -2.12 10.59 -17.99
C ARG A 241 -0.63 10.77 -17.78
N TRP A 242 -0.19 10.42 -16.59
CA TRP A 242 1.22 10.22 -16.31
C TRP A 242 1.73 8.95 -16.99
N ARG A 243 2.89 9.05 -17.63
CA ARG A 243 3.60 7.93 -18.25
C ARG A 243 4.88 7.65 -17.46
N GLY A 244 4.88 6.53 -16.75
CA GLY A 244 6.07 6.03 -16.06
C GLY A 244 7.07 5.40 -17.03
N LEU A 245 8.33 5.80 -16.93
CA LEU A 245 9.47 5.26 -17.67
C LEU A 245 10.21 4.24 -16.82
N VAL A 246 9.47 3.24 -16.35
CA VAL A 246 10.02 2.13 -15.56
C VAL A 246 10.90 1.25 -16.46
N PRO A 247 12.08 0.80 -15.99
CA PRO A 247 12.88 -0.22 -16.64
C PRO A 247 12.04 -1.45 -17.04
N GLN A 248 12.36 -2.07 -18.18
CA GLN A 248 11.50 -3.08 -18.81
C GLN A 248 11.35 -4.37 -17.97
N ALA A 249 12.35 -4.71 -17.16
CA ALA A 249 12.36 -5.89 -16.29
C ALA A 249 11.23 -5.89 -15.24
N ASP A 250 10.81 -4.71 -14.77
CA ASP A 250 9.92 -4.57 -13.61
C ASP A 250 8.43 -4.46 -13.96
N ARG A 251 8.07 -4.41 -15.24
CA ARG A 251 6.66 -4.23 -15.68
C ARG A 251 5.76 -5.44 -15.45
N ARG A 252 6.32 -6.60 -15.08
CA ARG A 252 5.63 -7.90 -15.14
C ARG A 252 5.21 -8.49 -13.79
N ALA A 253 5.52 -7.86 -12.65
CA ALA A 253 5.18 -8.42 -11.35
C ALA A 253 4.03 -7.66 -10.65
N PRO A 254 2.76 -7.99 -10.94
CA PRO A 254 1.61 -7.48 -10.17
C PRO A 254 1.67 -8.04 -8.75
N GLY A 255 2.40 -7.38 -7.86
CA GLY A 255 2.62 -7.81 -6.47
C GLY A 255 3.90 -7.29 -5.83
N GLU A 256 4.85 -6.78 -6.63
CA GLU A 256 6.18 -6.41 -6.14
C GLU A 256 6.31 -4.93 -5.72
N ALA A 257 5.56 -4.03 -6.35
CA ALA A 257 5.58 -2.62 -6.04
C ALA A 257 4.53 -2.28 -4.98
N LEU A 258 4.83 -2.57 -3.71
CA LEU A 258 3.93 -2.31 -2.59
C LEU A 258 3.95 -0.85 -2.14
N TRP A 259 5.06 -0.15 -2.33
CA TRP A 259 5.29 1.20 -1.81
C TRP A 259 5.97 2.05 -2.88
N VAL A 260 5.18 2.85 -3.60
CA VAL A 260 5.71 3.73 -4.65
C VAL A 260 5.31 5.17 -4.39
N LEU A 261 6.32 6.01 -4.21
CA LEU A 261 6.19 7.44 -4.09
C LEU A 261 6.52 8.12 -5.41
N ALA A 262 5.86 9.24 -5.68
CA ALA A 262 6.28 10.16 -6.73
C ALA A 262 6.26 11.60 -6.23
N MET A 263 7.34 12.34 -6.50
CA MET A 263 7.51 13.73 -6.08
C MET A 263 7.54 14.65 -7.29
N GLY A 264 6.65 15.63 -7.32
CA GLY A 264 6.54 16.62 -8.39
C GLY A 264 7.53 17.79 -8.26
N PRO A 265 7.45 18.75 -9.20
CA PRO A 265 8.38 19.88 -9.25
C PRO A 265 8.29 20.80 -8.03
N LEU A 266 7.17 20.80 -7.31
CA LEU A 266 6.96 21.65 -6.13
C LEU A 266 7.05 20.88 -4.81
N ASN A 267 7.79 19.76 -4.83
CA ASN A 267 7.90 18.81 -3.71
C ASN A 267 6.55 18.21 -3.26
N ASP A 268 5.54 18.22 -4.12
CA ASP A 268 4.27 17.55 -3.88
C ASP A 268 4.46 16.02 -3.97
N LEU A 269 4.25 15.34 -2.85
CA LEU A 269 4.48 13.90 -2.71
C LEU A 269 3.17 13.12 -2.87
N TRP A 270 3.21 12.08 -3.69
CA TRP A 270 2.05 11.26 -4.04
C TRP A 270 2.33 9.77 -3.87
N ASP A 271 1.32 9.04 -3.40
CA ASP A 271 1.30 7.57 -3.52
C ASP A 271 0.75 7.18 -4.89
N VAL A 272 1.65 6.74 -5.77
CA VAL A 272 1.32 6.32 -7.13
C VAL A 272 1.30 4.80 -7.29
N THR A 273 1.31 4.06 -6.19
CA THR A 273 1.36 2.58 -6.17
C THR A 273 0.26 1.96 -7.01
N ARG A 274 -0.93 2.55 -7.03
CA ARG A 274 -2.09 2.10 -7.82
C ARG A 274 -1.84 2.09 -9.33
N ARG A 275 -0.81 2.79 -9.81
CA ARG A 275 -0.40 2.75 -11.21
C ARG A 275 0.37 1.46 -11.54
N TYR A 276 1.07 0.90 -10.56
CA TYR A 276 2.07 -0.16 -10.73
C TYR A 276 1.64 -1.50 -10.13
N ALA A 277 0.68 -1.50 -9.20
CA ALA A 277 0.14 -2.70 -8.58
C ALA A 277 -1.38 -2.62 -8.46
N ARG A 278 -2.02 -3.79 -8.34
CA ARG A 278 -3.43 -3.89 -7.93
C ARG A 278 -3.56 -3.32 -6.51
N TRP A 279 -4.43 -2.35 -6.35
CA TRP A 279 -4.68 -1.70 -5.07
C TRP A 279 -5.17 -2.68 -4.02
N SER A 280 -6.05 -3.65 -4.36
CA SER A 280 -6.47 -4.67 -3.39
C SER A 280 -5.29 -5.47 -2.81
N VAL A 281 -4.29 -5.78 -3.63
CA VAL A 281 -3.09 -6.53 -3.23
C VAL A 281 -2.18 -5.65 -2.39
N ALA A 282 -1.88 -4.43 -2.86
CA ALA A 282 -1.05 -3.49 -2.12
C ALA A 282 -1.67 -3.12 -0.76
N SER A 283 -2.95 -2.75 -0.73
CA SER A 283 -3.66 -2.39 0.50
C SER A 283 -3.69 -3.54 1.52
N GLN A 284 -3.92 -4.77 1.05
CA GLN A 284 -3.83 -5.96 1.91
C GLN A 284 -2.42 -6.17 2.48
N ALA A 285 -1.40 -6.06 1.62
CA ALA A 285 -0.02 -6.30 2.01
C ALA A 285 0.49 -5.24 3.01
N ARG A 286 -0.01 -4.00 2.92
CA ARG A 286 0.35 -2.91 3.84
C ARG A 286 -0.35 -3.00 5.19
N GLY A 287 -1.62 -3.39 5.23
CA GLY A 287 -2.42 -3.38 6.47
C GLY A 287 -2.31 -2.03 7.20
N SER A 288 -2.21 -2.08 8.54
CA SER A 288 -2.03 -0.88 9.37
C SER A 288 -0.72 -0.10 9.15
N LEU A 289 0.30 -0.66 8.47
CA LEU A 289 1.50 0.10 8.07
C LEU A 289 1.16 1.23 7.08
N ALA A 290 -0.02 1.22 6.47
CA ALA A 290 -0.49 2.32 5.63
C ALA A 290 -0.72 3.62 6.42
N LYS A 291 -1.01 3.57 7.74
CA LYS A 291 -1.33 4.78 8.52
C LYS A 291 -0.12 5.71 8.67
N PRO A 292 1.08 5.25 9.12
CA PRO A 292 2.25 6.12 9.16
C PRO A 292 2.63 6.68 7.77
N TRP A 293 2.44 5.87 6.73
CA TRP A 293 2.68 6.27 5.34
C TRP A 293 1.75 7.42 4.89
N GLU A 294 0.46 7.33 5.18
CA GLU A 294 -0.52 8.38 4.86
C GLU A 294 -0.25 9.68 5.62
N GLU A 295 0.20 9.58 6.87
CA GLU A 295 0.58 10.74 7.67
C GLU A 295 1.79 11.47 7.07
N ILE A 296 2.80 10.74 6.59
CA ILE A 296 3.93 11.32 5.86
C ILE A 296 3.43 12.08 4.62
N LEU A 297 2.60 11.44 3.78
CA LEU A 297 2.07 12.07 2.55
C LEU A 297 1.31 13.36 2.85
N ARG A 298 0.52 13.39 3.94
CA ARG A 298 -0.25 14.57 4.36
C ARG A 298 0.64 15.79 4.61
N ARG A 299 1.86 15.61 5.11
CA ARG A 299 2.80 16.72 5.38
C ARG A 299 3.34 17.41 4.11
N PHE A 300 3.30 16.73 2.96
CA PHE A 300 3.78 17.26 1.69
C PHE A 300 2.65 17.81 0.80
N ARG A 301 1.40 17.74 1.25
CA ARG A 301 0.26 18.27 0.48
C ARG A 301 0.03 19.74 0.80
N SER A 302 0.33 20.61 -0.17
CA SER A 302 -0.11 22.00 -0.20
C SER A 302 -0.73 22.31 -1.57
N PRO A 303 -2.07 22.27 -1.68
CA PRO A 303 -2.78 22.55 -2.94
C PRO A 303 -2.53 23.95 -3.50
N GLU A 304 -2.24 24.92 -2.64
CA GLU A 304 -2.02 26.32 -3.00
C GLU A 304 -0.78 26.47 -3.86
N ASN A 305 0.31 25.79 -3.48
CA ASN A 305 1.58 25.84 -4.18
C ASN A 305 1.48 25.24 -5.60
N LEU A 306 0.60 24.25 -5.82
CA LEU A 306 0.50 23.52 -7.09
C LEU A 306 0.24 24.42 -8.32
N LYS A 307 -0.29 25.63 -8.11
CA LYS A 307 -0.57 26.60 -9.17
C LYS A 307 0.69 27.29 -9.72
N GLU A 308 1.80 27.20 -9.00
CA GLU A 308 3.08 27.81 -9.41
C GLU A 308 3.72 27.10 -10.61
N PHE A 309 3.37 25.84 -10.85
CA PHE A 309 3.89 25.07 -11.97
C PHE A 309 2.82 24.84 -13.07
N PRO A 310 3.08 25.19 -14.34
CA PRO A 310 2.10 25.08 -15.42
C PRO A 310 1.49 23.69 -15.57
N GLY A 311 0.16 23.62 -15.51
CA GLY A 311 -0.62 22.39 -15.74
C GLY A 311 -0.46 21.30 -14.67
N LEU A 312 0.27 21.54 -13.57
CA LEU A 312 0.51 20.53 -12.53
C LEU A 312 -0.77 20.17 -11.76
N GLN A 313 -1.55 21.17 -11.35
CA GLN A 313 -2.82 20.94 -10.64
C GLN A 313 -3.78 20.07 -11.47
N GLU A 314 -3.92 20.39 -12.76
CA GLU A 314 -4.76 19.63 -13.71
C GLU A 314 -4.22 18.21 -13.90
N ALA A 315 -2.90 18.06 -14.09
CA ALA A 315 -2.24 16.77 -14.21
C ALA A 315 -2.45 15.88 -12.98
N ASN A 316 -2.40 16.48 -11.78
CA ASN A 316 -2.65 15.79 -10.52
C ASN A 316 -4.13 15.36 -10.41
N ALA A 317 -5.07 16.23 -10.75
CA ALA A 317 -6.50 15.92 -10.74
C ALA A 317 -6.88 14.79 -11.73
N PHE A 318 -6.31 14.79 -12.94
CA PHE A 318 -6.47 13.69 -13.90
C PHE A 318 -5.95 12.37 -13.34
N ASP A 319 -4.83 12.42 -12.61
CA ASP A 319 -4.22 11.24 -12.01
C ASP A 319 -5.08 10.65 -10.90
N GLU A 320 -5.53 11.47 -9.96
CA GLU A 320 -6.41 11.04 -8.87
C GLU A 320 -7.67 10.37 -9.40
N LYS A 321 -8.32 10.99 -10.39
CA LYS A 321 -9.48 10.40 -11.06
C LYS A 321 -9.14 9.05 -11.69
N ARG A 322 -8.03 8.97 -12.45
CA ARG A 322 -7.62 7.76 -13.15
C ARG A 322 -7.25 6.63 -12.18
N LEU A 323 -6.49 6.92 -11.13
CA LEU A 323 -6.11 5.95 -10.10
C LEU A 323 -7.33 5.50 -9.28
N GLY A 324 -8.28 6.41 -9.05
CA GLY A 324 -9.60 6.10 -8.49
C GLY A 324 -10.40 5.15 -9.38
N ASP A 325 -10.47 5.41 -10.68
CA ASP A 325 -11.16 4.57 -11.66
C ASP A 325 -10.52 3.19 -11.79
N LEU A 326 -9.19 3.11 -11.78
CA LEU A 326 -8.46 1.82 -11.79
C LEU A 326 -8.81 0.99 -10.55
N ALA A 327 -8.80 1.61 -9.37
CA ALA A 327 -9.18 0.95 -8.13
C ALA A 327 -10.66 0.52 -8.11
N SER A 328 -11.54 1.27 -8.78
CA SER A 328 -12.96 0.93 -8.88
C SER A 328 -13.26 -0.15 -9.92
N LYS A 329 -12.38 -0.33 -10.91
CA LYS A 329 -12.51 -1.34 -11.98
C LYS A 329 -11.71 -2.61 -11.69
N GLU A 330 -11.21 -2.77 -10.47
CA GLU A 330 -10.51 -4.00 -10.09
C GLU A 330 -11.44 -5.21 -10.24
N PRO A 331 -10.95 -6.30 -10.85
CA PRO A 331 -11.75 -7.51 -10.97
C PRO A 331 -12.04 -8.07 -9.58
N LEU A 332 -13.17 -8.77 -9.46
CA LEU A 332 -13.54 -9.48 -8.24
C LEU A 332 -12.35 -10.35 -7.77
N PRO A 333 -12.00 -10.29 -6.48
CA PRO A 333 -10.99 -11.18 -5.93
C PRO A 333 -11.33 -12.65 -6.19
N ASN A 334 -10.29 -13.45 -6.42
CA ASN A 334 -10.41 -14.91 -6.55
C ASN A 334 -10.22 -15.65 -5.20
N SER A 335 -9.98 -14.92 -4.13
CA SER A 335 -9.72 -15.47 -2.79
C SER A 335 -10.55 -14.74 -1.73
N ARG A 336 -10.92 -15.46 -0.67
CA ARG A 336 -11.64 -14.88 0.47
C ARG A 336 -10.85 -13.72 1.08
N VAL A 337 -9.55 -13.89 1.30
CA VAL A 337 -8.71 -12.83 1.89
C VAL A 337 -8.71 -11.56 1.04
N GLY A 338 -8.70 -11.69 -0.30
CA GLY A 338 -8.76 -10.54 -1.20
C GLY A 338 -10.03 -9.70 -1.03
N PHE A 339 -11.19 -10.30 -0.73
CA PHE A 339 -12.43 -9.54 -0.45
C PHE A 339 -12.36 -8.73 0.84
N ARG A 340 -11.55 -9.15 1.83
CA ARG A 340 -11.42 -8.43 3.11
C ARG A 340 -10.83 -7.04 2.93
N HIS A 341 -9.95 -6.87 1.94
CA HIS A 341 -9.25 -5.62 1.64
C HIS A 341 -9.68 -5.02 0.28
N HIS A 342 -10.68 -5.60 -0.39
CA HIS A 342 -11.18 -5.06 -1.64
C HIS A 342 -11.98 -3.78 -1.39
N ARG A 343 -11.68 -2.71 -2.13
CA ARG A 343 -12.27 -1.37 -1.91
C ARG A 343 -13.79 -1.33 -2.11
N LEU A 344 -14.31 -2.07 -3.09
CA LEU A 344 -15.72 -2.00 -3.45
C LEU A 344 -16.58 -3.14 -2.94
N TYR A 345 -15.98 -4.29 -2.61
CA TYR A 345 -16.73 -5.52 -2.40
C TYR A 345 -16.30 -6.18 -1.11
N VAL A 346 -17.22 -6.92 -0.50
CA VAL A 346 -16.99 -7.71 0.70
C VAL A 346 -17.90 -8.94 0.66
N LEU A 347 -17.44 -10.05 1.24
CA LEU A 347 -18.27 -11.23 1.39
C LEU A 347 -19.22 -11.08 2.57
N ASN A 348 -20.41 -11.66 2.46
CA ASN A 348 -21.38 -11.68 3.55
C ASN A 348 -20.79 -12.30 4.82
N SER A 349 -20.02 -13.38 4.68
CA SER A 349 -19.31 -14.03 5.81
C SER A 349 -18.22 -13.18 6.48
N GLN A 350 -17.83 -12.05 5.87
CA GLN A 350 -16.79 -11.15 6.38
C GLN A 350 -17.35 -9.90 7.04
N LEU A 351 -18.67 -9.72 7.04
CA LEU A 351 -19.32 -8.60 7.71
C LEU A 351 -19.17 -8.74 9.22
N LYS A 352 -18.89 -7.63 9.90
CA LYS A 352 -18.87 -7.59 11.36
C LYS A 352 -20.28 -7.87 11.89
N GLN A 353 -20.38 -8.37 13.13
CA GLN A 353 -21.68 -8.53 13.78
C GLN A 353 -22.42 -7.18 13.94
N SER A 354 -21.69 -6.08 14.04
CA SER A 354 -22.22 -4.71 14.04
C SER A 354 -22.52 -4.13 12.66
N GLN A 355 -22.50 -4.94 11.59
CA GLN A 355 -22.81 -4.51 10.24
C GLN A 355 -24.04 -5.20 9.69
N ILE A 356 -24.72 -4.51 8.77
CA ILE A 356 -25.82 -5.04 7.98
C ILE A 356 -25.69 -4.60 6.53
N VAL A 357 -26.42 -5.28 5.66
CA VAL A 357 -26.60 -4.87 4.27
C VAL A 357 -28.00 -4.31 4.10
N GLN A 358 -28.12 -3.13 3.49
CA GLN A 358 -29.42 -2.52 3.19
C GLN A 358 -29.96 -2.85 1.80
N ASN A 359 -29.09 -3.22 0.86
CA ASN A 359 -29.48 -3.59 -0.49
C ASN A 359 -30.18 -4.96 -0.51
N THR A 360 -31.16 -5.12 -1.40
CA THR A 360 -32.01 -6.31 -1.49
C THR A 360 -31.37 -7.44 -2.29
N SER A 361 -30.43 -7.14 -3.20
CA SER A 361 -29.82 -8.15 -4.07
C SER A 361 -28.29 -8.10 -4.07
N PRO A 362 -27.60 -9.25 -3.89
CA PRO A 362 -26.14 -9.30 -3.94
C PRO A 362 -25.63 -9.10 -5.37
N VAL A 363 -24.39 -8.63 -5.50
CA VAL A 363 -23.70 -8.46 -6.79
C VAL A 363 -23.46 -9.80 -7.47
N GLY A 364 -23.30 -10.86 -6.67
CA GLY A 364 -23.09 -12.22 -7.14
C GLY A 364 -22.77 -13.16 -5.96
N LEU A 365 -22.31 -14.37 -6.29
CA LEU A 365 -21.92 -15.37 -5.30
C LEU A 365 -20.45 -15.73 -5.48
N PHE A 366 -19.67 -15.66 -4.40
CA PHE A 366 -18.31 -16.18 -4.37
C PHE A 366 -18.36 -17.71 -4.19
N GLN A 367 -17.69 -18.44 -5.09
CA GLN A 367 -17.69 -19.90 -5.14
C GLN A 367 -19.11 -20.51 -5.12
N GLY A 368 -20.09 -19.79 -5.69
CA GLY A 368 -21.49 -20.23 -5.76
C GLY A 368 -22.22 -20.29 -4.41
N LYS A 369 -21.63 -19.79 -3.31
CA LYS A 369 -22.21 -19.92 -1.97
C LYS A 369 -22.30 -18.62 -1.19
N ASP A 370 -21.22 -17.83 -1.14
CA ASP A 370 -21.12 -16.69 -0.23
C ASP A 370 -21.50 -15.39 -0.97
N PRO A 371 -22.58 -14.69 -0.59
CA PRO A 371 -23.00 -13.47 -1.28
C PRO A 371 -21.93 -12.38 -1.27
N ILE A 372 -21.72 -11.77 -2.44
CA ILE A 372 -20.83 -10.63 -2.63
C ILE A 372 -21.67 -9.36 -2.55
N TRP A 373 -21.34 -8.50 -1.61
CA TRP A 373 -21.99 -7.21 -1.41
C TRP A 373 -21.07 -6.07 -1.76
N ARG A 374 -21.64 -4.95 -2.20
CA ARG A 374 -20.87 -3.71 -2.31
C ARG A 374 -20.67 -3.13 -0.91
N ARG A 375 -19.49 -2.58 -0.63
CA ARG A 375 -19.23 -1.92 0.66
C ARG A 375 -20.11 -0.69 0.87
N GLU A 376 -20.55 -0.02 -0.20
CA GLU A 376 -21.51 1.09 -0.13
C GLU A 376 -22.89 0.66 0.39
N ASP A 377 -23.25 -0.62 0.23
CA ASP A 377 -24.50 -1.22 0.70
C ASP A 377 -24.40 -1.71 2.16
N VAL A 378 -23.18 -1.83 2.69
CA VAL A 378 -22.91 -2.24 4.07
C VAL A 378 -23.00 -1.02 4.97
N LYS A 379 -23.86 -1.08 5.97
CA LYS A 379 -24.00 -0.04 6.98
C LYS A 379 -23.54 -0.53 8.34
N GLU A 380 -22.89 0.38 9.06
CA GLU A 380 -22.50 0.16 10.44
C GLU A 380 -23.67 0.46 11.38
N LEU A 381 -23.78 -0.38 12.41
CA LEU A 381 -24.71 -0.22 13.50
C LEU A 381 -23.92 0.00 14.79
N LEU A 382 -24.29 1.02 15.54
CA LEU A 382 -23.65 1.40 16.79
C LEU A 382 -24.65 1.33 17.95
N THR A 383 -24.14 1.22 19.17
CA THR A 383 -24.96 1.36 20.38
C THR A 383 -25.40 2.81 20.54
N ALA A 384 -26.47 3.04 21.31
CA ALA A 384 -26.95 4.39 21.62
C ALA A 384 -25.84 5.27 22.24
N SER A 385 -24.99 4.69 23.10
CA SER A 385 -23.85 5.39 23.70
C SER A 385 -22.81 5.82 22.64
N LYS A 386 -22.46 4.94 21.69
CA LYS A 386 -21.52 5.28 20.61
C LYS A 386 -22.09 6.33 19.65
N TRP A 387 -23.39 6.32 19.36
CA TRP A 387 -24.03 7.40 18.61
C TRP A 387 -23.95 8.74 19.35
N ARG A 388 -24.14 8.74 20.67
CA ARG A 388 -24.02 9.95 21.50
C ARG A 388 -22.61 10.55 21.48
N GLN A 389 -21.58 9.70 21.52
CA GLN A 389 -20.19 10.13 21.33
C GLN A 389 -19.95 10.77 19.96
N GLN A 390 -20.76 10.43 18.95
CA GLN A 390 -20.75 11.06 17.62
C GLN A 390 -21.71 12.26 17.50
N GLY A 391 -22.24 12.77 18.62
CA GLY A 391 -23.16 13.92 18.65
C GLY A 391 -24.58 13.60 18.15
N ARG A 392 -24.99 12.32 18.19
CA ARG A 392 -26.29 11.87 17.71
C ARG A 392 -27.07 11.12 18.78
N VAL A 393 -28.40 11.23 18.75
CA VAL A 393 -29.30 10.48 19.63
C VAL A 393 -30.25 9.62 18.82
N ILE A 394 -30.67 8.49 19.40
CA ILE A 394 -31.68 7.62 18.78
C ILE A 394 -33.02 8.37 18.79
N ARG A 395 -33.69 8.43 17.64
CA ARG A 395 -35.01 9.05 17.54
C ARG A 395 -36.01 8.36 18.47
N THR A 396 -36.93 9.13 19.03
CA THR A 396 -37.93 8.60 19.97
C THR A 396 -38.77 7.50 19.31
N GLY A 397 -38.88 6.34 19.98
CA GLY A 397 -39.69 5.20 19.53
C GLY A 397 -39.03 4.24 18.53
N GLU A 398 -37.80 4.51 18.09
CA GLU A 398 -37.05 3.60 17.21
C GLU A 398 -36.70 2.28 17.91
N ARG A 399 -36.84 1.17 17.18
CA ARG A 399 -36.47 -0.17 17.65
C ARG A 399 -35.08 -0.54 17.15
N PRO A 400 -34.26 -1.29 17.90
CA PRO A 400 -32.93 -1.66 17.45
C PRO A 400 -32.99 -2.50 16.17
N THR A 401 -32.14 -2.15 15.19
CA THR A 401 -32.03 -2.93 13.95
C THR A 401 -31.41 -4.31 14.21
N LYS A 402 -30.52 -4.42 15.19
CA LYS A 402 -29.89 -5.69 15.56
C LYS A 402 -29.64 -5.74 17.06
N VAL A 403 -29.82 -6.91 17.65
CA VAL A 403 -29.52 -7.17 19.06
C VAL A 403 -28.44 -8.23 19.13
N LEU A 404 -27.28 -7.86 19.66
CA LEU A 404 -26.17 -8.79 19.89
C LEU A 404 -26.24 -9.30 21.33
N ARG A 405 -26.27 -10.63 21.49
CA ARG A 405 -26.14 -11.26 22.81
C ARG A 405 -24.66 -11.43 23.11
N SER A 406 -24.20 -10.87 24.22
CA SER A 406 -22.85 -11.10 24.73
C SER A 406 -22.87 -12.22 25.77
N ASN A 407 -21.71 -12.70 26.20
CA ASN A 407 -21.59 -13.63 27.33
C ASN A 407 -21.92 -12.97 28.69
N SER A 408 -22.14 -11.64 28.71
CA SER A 408 -22.73 -10.92 29.83
C SER A 408 -24.26 -11.01 29.76
N LEU A 409 -24.94 -10.89 30.91
CA LEU A 409 -26.41 -10.91 31.02
C LEU A 409 -27.11 -9.82 30.19
N PHE A 410 -26.35 -8.87 29.63
CA PHE A 410 -26.85 -7.76 28.86
C PHE A 410 -26.67 -7.99 27.34
N SER A 411 -27.77 -7.82 26.61
CA SER A 411 -27.77 -7.76 25.15
C SER A 411 -27.50 -6.34 24.67
N SER A 412 -26.53 -6.18 23.77
CA SER A 412 -26.24 -4.89 23.14
C SER A 412 -27.23 -4.61 22.01
N GLN A 413 -27.96 -3.51 22.12
CA GLN A 413 -28.88 -3.01 21.10
C GLN A 413 -28.13 -2.10 20.13
N LEU A 414 -28.25 -2.39 18.82
CA LEU A 414 -27.55 -1.67 17.77
C LEU A 414 -28.53 -0.96 16.83
N PHE A 415 -28.19 0.29 16.50
CA PHE A 415 -28.99 1.20 15.70
C PHE A 415 -28.18 1.71 14.52
N GLY A 416 -28.84 1.91 13.38
CA GLY A 416 -28.23 2.50 12.21
C GLY A 416 -28.35 4.02 12.18
N LEU A 417 -27.54 4.68 11.35
CA LEU A 417 -27.55 6.15 11.20
C LEU A 417 -28.96 6.71 10.91
N TRP A 418 -29.76 6.01 10.10
CA TRP A 418 -31.12 6.41 9.72
C TRP A 418 -32.12 6.43 10.89
N GLN A 419 -31.78 5.83 12.03
CA GLN A 419 -32.60 5.79 13.25
C GLN A 419 -32.22 6.90 14.24
N THR A 420 -31.31 7.78 13.87
CA THR A 420 -30.73 8.78 14.76
C THR A 420 -30.95 10.19 14.25
N GLU A 421 -30.96 11.16 15.15
CA GLU A 421 -31.00 12.60 14.86
C GLU A 421 -29.81 13.31 15.51
N GLU A 422 -29.47 14.48 14.99
CA GLU A 422 -28.40 15.30 15.58
C GLU A 422 -28.86 15.83 16.93
N HIS A 423 -27.98 15.75 17.93
CA HIS A 423 -28.27 16.26 19.25
C HIS A 423 -28.28 17.79 19.21
N SER A 424 -29.46 18.39 19.02
CA SER A 424 -29.63 19.84 19.13
C SER A 424 -29.60 20.22 20.60
N GLU A 425 -28.46 20.71 21.07
CA GLU A 425 -28.42 21.48 22.32
C GLU A 425 -29.07 22.84 22.05
N SER A 426 -30.40 22.89 22.06
CA SER A 426 -31.11 24.13 22.35
C SER A 426 -30.94 24.40 23.84
N PHE A 427 -29.93 25.18 24.19
CA PHE A 427 -29.81 25.80 25.52
C PHE A 427 -30.97 26.78 25.68
N GLU A 428 -31.97 26.41 26.49
CA GLU A 428 -32.86 27.35 27.16
C GLU A 428 -32.33 27.70 28.55
#